data_AF-K1SMX6-F1
#
_entry.id   AF-K1SMX6-F1
#
_cell.length_a   1.000
_cell.length_b   1.000
_cell.length_c   1.000
_cell.angle_alpha   90.00
_cell.angle_beta   90.00
_cell.angle_gamma   90.00
#
_symmetry.space_group_name_H-M   'P 1'
#
loop_
_entity.id
_entity.type
_entity.pdbx_description
1 polymer ?
#
loop_
_entity_poly.entity_id
_entity_poly.type
_entity_poly.pdbx_seq_one_letter_code
_entity_poly.pdbx_strand_id
1 'polypeptide(L)' 'MTGRTYRYFKGDPLFPFGYGLSYTTFNYGNIKLEQTIKVGETAKIIVPVTNTGN' A
#
# COMPACT_ATOMS: atom_id res chain seq x y z
N MET A 1 3.84 -5.23 -23.12
CA MET A 1 3.92 -4.04 -22.24
C MET A 1 5.12 -4.06 -21.28
N THR A 2 6.07 -4.97 -21.47
CA THR A 2 7.27 -5.11 -20.61
C THR A 2 8.01 -3.80 -20.45
N GLY A 3 8.40 -3.47 -19.21
CA GLY A 3 9.21 -2.29 -18.90
C GLY A 3 8.43 -0.98 -18.73
N ARG A 4 7.10 -0.97 -18.85
CA ARG A 4 6.28 0.26 -18.71
C ARG A 4 5.44 0.25 -17.43
N THR A 5 5.21 1.44 -16.84
CA THR A 5 4.44 1.64 -15.59
C THR A 5 5.04 0.92 -14.38
N TYR A 6 4.56 1.26 -13.18
CA TYR A 6 4.97 0.57 -11.95
C TYR A 6 4.65 -0.93 -11.95
N ARG A 7 3.67 -1.39 -12.74
CA ARG A 7 3.24 -2.80 -12.78
C ARG A 7 4.16 -3.71 -13.59
N TYR A 8 4.85 -3.17 -14.60
CA TYR A 8 5.63 -3.97 -15.55
C TYR A 8 7.10 -3.53 -15.66
N PHE A 9 7.50 -2.53 -14.87
CA PHE A 9 8.89 -2.13 -14.72
C PHE A 9 9.62 -3.11 -13.79
N LYS A 10 10.84 -3.50 -14.16
CA LYS A 10 11.66 -4.49 -13.43
C LYS A 10 12.98 -3.92 -12.88
N GLY A 11 13.24 -2.63 -13.10
CA GLY A 11 14.40 -1.97 -12.52
C GLY A 11 14.07 -1.36 -11.16
N ASP A 12 15.07 -0.76 -10.52
CA ASP A 12 14.91 -0.06 -9.25
C ASP A 12 14.64 1.44 -9.50
N PRO A 13 13.41 1.93 -9.24
CA PRO A 13 13.11 3.34 -9.43
C PRO A 13 13.73 4.17 -8.29
N LEU A 14 14.27 5.34 -8.63
CA LEU A 14 14.79 6.28 -7.63
C LEU A 14 13.68 6.76 -6.66
N PHE A 15 12.48 6.97 -7.20
CA PHE A 15 11.26 7.22 -6.43
C PHE A 15 10.14 6.33 -6.99
N PRO A 16 9.68 5.31 -6.24
CA PRO A 16 8.66 4.39 -6.73
C PRO A 16 7.30 5.08 -6.86
N PHE A 17 6.40 4.44 -7.60
CA PHE A 17 5.02 4.87 -7.68
C PHE A 17 4.37 4.93 -6.29
N GLY A 18 3.71 6.05 -5.99
CA GLY A 18 3.10 6.29 -4.68
C GLY A 18 4.07 6.78 -3.60
N TYR A 19 5.35 7.02 -3.92
CA TYR A 19 6.31 7.58 -2.98
C TYR A 19 5.96 9.02 -2.58
N GLY A 20 5.98 9.29 -1.29
CA GLY A 20 5.75 10.61 -0.71
C GLY A 20 6.25 10.66 0.73
N LEU A 21 6.83 11.79 1.11
CA LEU A 21 7.29 12.04 2.47
C LEU A 21 6.23 12.80 3.26
N SER A 22 6.32 12.69 4.58
CA SER A 22 5.49 13.40 5.55
C SER A 22 6.39 14.13 6.54
N TYR A 23 5.89 15.21 7.13
CA TYR A 23 6.56 15.91 8.23
C TYR A 23 6.44 15.19 9.59
N THR A 24 5.56 14.18 9.67
CA THR A 24 5.43 13.29 10.83
C THR A 24 5.68 11.84 10.43
N THR A 25 5.93 10.98 11.42
CA THR A 25 6.05 9.54 11.25
C THR A 25 4.70 8.84 11.42
N PHE A 26 4.49 7.75 10.68
CA PHE A 26 3.28 6.94 10.77
C PHE A 26 3.64 5.47 11.01
N ASN A 27 2.87 4.83 11.89
CA ASN A 27 2.89 3.39 12.07
C ASN A 27 1.66 2.77 11.39
N TYR A 28 1.90 1.78 10.52
CA TYR A 28 0.85 1.00 9.87
C TYR A 28 0.68 -0.32 10.63
N GLY A 29 -0.48 -0.51 11.23
CA GLY A 29 -0.81 -1.70 12.01
C GLY A 29 -1.17 -2.91 11.14
N ASN A 30 -1.47 -4.02 11.81
CA ASN A 30 -1.84 -5.27 11.15
C ASN A 30 -3.12 -5.10 10.30
N ILE A 31 -3.02 -5.53 9.05
CA ILE A 31 -4.14 -5.56 8.10
C ILE A 31 -5.19 -6.56 8.62
N LYS A 32 -6.45 -6.13 8.64
CA LYS A 32 -7.58 -6.99 8.99
C LYS A 32 -8.48 -7.18 7.77
N LEU A 33 -8.85 -8.44 7.54
CA LEU A 33 -9.86 -8.86 6.59
C LEU A 33 -11.01 -9.46 7.40
N GLU A 34 -12.22 -8.93 7.25
CA GLU A 34 -13.36 -9.34 8.08
C GLU A 34 -13.93 -10.71 7.69
N GLN A 35 -13.70 -11.16 6.44
CA GLN A 35 -14.27 -12.41 5.93
C GLN A 35 -13.45 -13.00 4.78
N THR A 36 -13.53 -14.33 4.62
CA THR A 36 -13.07 -15.02 3.40
C THR A 36 -13.96 -14.61 2.24
N ILE A 37 -13.36 -14.08 1.17
CA ILE A 37 -14.08 -13.59 -0.01
C ILE A 37 -14.01 -14.58 -1.18
N LYS A 38 -15.07 -14.63 -1.99
CA LYS A 38 -15.07 -15.37 -3.26
C LYS A 38 -14.69 -14.46 -4.42
N VAL A 39 -14.31 -15.09 -5.54
CA VAL A 39 -14.03 -14.38 -6.78
C VAL A 39 -15.27 -13.60 -7.21
N GLY A 40 -15.10 -12.29 -7.45
CA GLY A 40 -16.18 -11.38 -7.83
C GLY A 40 -16.84 -10.65 -6.66
N GLU A 41 -16.50 -10.98 -5.42
CA GLU A 41 -16.98 -10.25 -4.24
C GLU A 41 -16.01 -9.13 -3.82
N THR A 42 -16.57 -8.08 -3.22
CA THR A 42 -15.78 -6.96 -2.69
C THR A 42 -15.19 -7.31 -1.33
N ALA A 43 -13.87 -7.25 -1.20
CA ALA A 43 -13.20 -7.33 0.10
C ALA A 43 -13.16 -5.96 0.79
N LYS A 44 -13.60 -5.92 2.04
CA LYS A 44 -13.33 -4.81 2.95
C LYS A 44 -12.04 -5.08 3.71
N ILE A 45 -11.05 -4.23 3.48
CA ILE A 45 -9.74 -4.31 4.13
C ILE A 45 -9.61 -3.13 5.08
N ILE A 46 -9.23 -3.40 6.33
CA ILE A 46 -9.02 -2.36 7.34
C ILE A 46 -7.54 -2.35 7.71
N VAL A 47 -6.91 -1.19 7.62
CA VAL A 47 -5.52 -0.98 8.04
C VAL A 47 -5.50 0.13 9.08
N PRO A 48 -5.14 -0.17 10.35
CA PRO A 48 -4.94 0.85 11.36
C PRO A 48 -3.74 1.73 10.98
N VAL A 49 -3.88 3.05 11.08
CA VAL A 49 -2.78 3.99 10.87
C VAL A 49 -2.70 4.90 12.09
N THR A 50 -1.51 5.00 12.68
CA THR A 50 -1.26 5.83 13.87
C THR A 50 -0.19 6.86 13.55
N ASN A 51 -0.47 8.13 13.84
CA ASN A 51 0.54 9.19 13.83
C ASN A 51 1.45 9.01 15.06
N THR A 52 2.76 8.91 14.82
CA THR A 52 3.78 8.69 15.85
C THR A 52 4.82 9.81 15.93
N GLY A 53 4.55 10.96 15.30
CA GLY A 53 5.42 12.13 15.44
C GLY A 53 5.30 12.81 16.79
N ASN A 54 6.28 13.67 17.05
CA ASN A 54 6.42 14.46 18.27
C ASN A 54 5.80 15.86 18.11
#